data_AF-A0A6P1EJ97-F1
#
_entry.id   AF-A0A6P1EJ97-F1
#
_cell.length_a   1.000
_cell.length_b   1.000
_cell.length_c   1.000
_cell.angle_alpha   90.00
_cell.angle_beta   90.00
_cell.angle_gamma   90.00
#
_symmetry.space_group_name_H-M   'P 1'
#
loop_
_entity.id
_entity.type
_entity.pdbx_description
1 polymer ?
#
loop_
_entity_poly.entity_id
_entity_poly.type
_entity_poly.pdbx_seq_one_letter_code
_entity_poly.pdbx_strand_id
1 'polypeptide(L)'
;MKGAIAAVFSLLAVAGSAHAAGPSAGGWRSLPIGPAYSVSEQRSAFVMLPADAGKGSRFTVMDLTRGQPVCCLEVSSPRLQQATLEHSYQVPRVWASDLTSGLDNGASGASHVFAARPVGRLLGYRFEGHFTESGEWGGLLLPADAQAAGAGKVSFGGATYTVVRTVDTLPDDDGGLETYRLTPETGGAAQTVDVRFGTN
;
A
#
# COMPACT_ATOMS: atom_id res chain seq x y z
N MET A 1 40.19 -57.16 -10.76
CA MET A 1 39.47 -55.93 -11.15
C MET A 1 38.73 -55.43 -9.92
N LYS A 2 39.09 -54.24 -9.44
CA LYS A 2 38.60 -53.61 -8.20
C LYS A 2 37.34 -52.78 -8.51
N GLY A 3 36.40 -52.74 -7.57
CA GLY A 3 35.54 -51.57 -7.35
C GLY A 3 34.04 -51.83 -7.46
N ALA A 4 33.40 -52.16 -6.34
CA ALA A 4 31.98 -51.92 -6.10
C ALA A 4 31.79 -50.51 -5.57
N ILE A 5 30.83 -49.74 -6.11
CA ILE A 5 30.20 -48.61 -5.40
C ILE A 5 28.71 -48.63 -5.76
N ALA A 6 27.88 -48.91 -4.75
CA ALA A 6 26.45 -48.69 -4.77
C ALA A 6 26.18 -47.21 -4.47
N ALA A 7 25.31 -46.57 -5.26
CA ALA A 7 24.78 -45.25 -4.94
C ALA A 7 23.26 -45.36 -4.80
N VAL A 8 22.79 -45.24 -3.55
CA VAL A 8 21.39 -45.05 -3.20
C VAL A 8 21.09 -43.57 -3.38
N PHE A 9 20.28 -43.22 -4.39
CA PHE A 9 19.72 -41.87 -4.54
C PHE A 9 18.29 -41.86 -3.99
N SER A 10 18.15 -41.41 -2.75
CA SER A 10 16.87 -40.98 -2.20
C SER A 10 16.84 -39.45 -2.22
N LEU A 11 16.06 -38.86 -3.12
CA LEU A 11 15.71 -37.44 -3.13
C LEU A 11 14.20 -37.32 -3.05
N LEU A 12 13.67 -37.24 -1.82
CA LEU A 12 12.35 -36.67 -1.58
C LEU A 12 12.49 -35.14 -1.64
N ALA A 13 12.17 -34.54 -2.78
CA ALA A 13 11.91 -33.11 -2.86
C ALA A 13 10.44 -32.86 -2.49
N VAL A 14 10.19 -32.54 -1.21
CA VAL A 14 8.94 -31.88 -0.83
C VAL A 14 9.01 -30.46 -1.37
N ALA A 15 8.40 -30.24 -2.54
CA ALA A 15 8.07 -28.90 -3.01
C ALA A 15 6.96 -28.36 -2.10
N GLY A 16 7.34 -27.81 -0.94
CA GLY A 16 6.47 -26.93 -0.20
C GLY A 16 6.23 -25.71 -1.06
N SER A 17 5.01 -25.57 -1.59
CA SER A 17 4.53 -24.34 -2.20
C SER A 17 4.58 -23.24 -1.16
N ALA A 18 5.74 -22.60 -1.01
CA ALA A 18 5.80 -21.26 -0.51
C ALA A 18 4.99 -20.43 -1.51
N HIS A 19 3.69 -20.31 -1.25
CA HIS A 19 2.98 -19.11 -1.66
C HIS A 19 3.82 -17.99 -1.04
N ALA A 20 4.69 -17.38 -1.84
CA ALA A 20 5.18 -16.06 -1.54
C ALA A 20 3.90 -15.27 -1.32
N ALA A 21 3.58 -15.00 -0.05
CA ALA A 21 2.45 -14.17 0.29
C ALA A 21 2.74 -12.86 -0.43
N GLY A 22 2.09 -12.66 -1.59
CA GLY A 22 2.17 -11.41 -2.30
C GLY A 22 1.81 -10.30 -1.33
N PRO A 23 2.32 -9.07 -1.54
CA PRO A 23 2.03 -8.00 -0.61
C PRO A 23 0.51 -7.92 -0.41
N SER A 24 0.06 -8.04 0.84
CA SER A 24 -1.34 -7.83 1.20
C SER A 24 -1.71 -6.37 0.96
N ALA A 25 -3.00 -6.04 1.08
CA ALA A 25 -3.46 -4.66 0.96
C ALA A 25 -2.63 -3.72 1.85
N GLY A 26 -2.37 -2.52 1.34
CA GLY A 26 -1.63 -1.46 2.01
C GLY A 26 -2.27 -0.11 1.77
N GLY A 27 -1.60 0.95 2.16
CA GLY A 27 -2.06 2.32 1.95
C GLY A 27 -1.19 3.06 0.94
N TRP A 28 -1.68 4.18 0.45
CA TRP A 28 -0.85 5.13 -0.29
C TRP A 28 -1.24 6.56 0.06
N ARG A 29 -0.31 7.49 -0.11
CA ARG A 29 -0.50 8.92 0.06
C ARG A 29 0.22 9.66 -1.07
N SER A 30 -0.34 10.76 -1.55
CA SER A 30 0.37 11.75 -2.35
C SER A 30 0.49 13.00 -1.51
N LEU A 31 1.73 13.42 -1.28
CA LEU A 31 2.04 14.58 -0.46
C LEU A 31 2.81 15.62 -1.29
N PRO A 32 2.61 16.92 -1.03
CA PRO A 32 3.52 17.94 -1.55
C PRO A 32 4.92 17.72 -0.96
N ILE A 33 5.96 18.01 -1.75
CA ILE A 33 7.36 17.90 -1.36
C ILE A 33 8.09 19.21 -1.68
N GLY A 34 9.14 19.56 -0.92
CA GLY A 34 9.96 20.76 -1.16
C GLY A 34 9.95 21.78 0.00
N PRO A 35 10.78 22.85 -0.07
CA PRO A 35 10.96 23.76 1.05
C PRO A 35 9.72 24.65 1.24
N ALA A 36 9.23 24.70 2.49
CA ALA A 36 8.15 25.57 2.98
C ALA A 36 6.81 25.48 2.22
N TYR A 37 6.33 24.26 1.95
CA TYR A 37 4.95 24.00 1.48
C TYR A 37 4.52 24.83 0.28
N SER A 38 5.49 25.36 -0.49
CA SER A 38 5.13 26.15 -1.65
C SER A 38 4.23 25.26 -2.47
N VAL A 39 3.09 25.82 -2.85
CA VAL A 39 2.01 25.21 -3.65
C VAL A 39 2.52 24.79 -5.04
N SER A 40 3.83 24.57 -5.19
CA SER A 40 4.50 23.97 -6.31
C SER A 40 3.89 22.60 -6.55
N GLU A 41 3.57 22.38 -7.82
CA GLU A 41 2.91 21.20 -8.37
C GLU A 41 3.68 19.89 -8.16
N GLN A 42 4.82 19.93 -7.45
CA GLN A 42 5.66 18.77 -7.17
C GLN A 42 5.10 17.96 -6.01
N ARG A 43 4.38 16.91 -6.38
CA ARG A 43 3.85 15.91 -5.46
C ARG A 43 4.58 14.59 -5.65
N SER A 44 4.85 13.91 -4.55
CA SER A 44 5.33 12.52 -4.59
C SER A 44 4.26 11.59 -4.06
N ALA A 45 4.13 10.42 -4.70
CA ALA A 45 3.34 9.33 -4.15
C ALA A 45 4.23 8.47 -3.25
N PHE A 46 3.70 8.08 -2.11
CA PHE A 46 4.29 7.16 -1.16
C PHE A 46 3.35 5.99 -0.98
N VAL A 47 3.89 4.78 -1.05
CA VAL A 47 3.15 3.55 -0.73
C VAL A 47 3.59 3.06 0.64
N MET A 48 2.62 2.62 1.43
CA MET A 48 2.78 2.05 2.76
C MET A 48 2.35 0.60 2.66
N LEU A 49 3.28 -0.32 2.96
CA LEU A 49 3.06 -1.74 2.79
C LEU A 49 3.33 -2.51 4.09
N PRO A 50 2.65 -3.65 4.32
CA PRO A 50 2.91 -4.54 5.47
C PRO A 50 4.24 -5.29 5.38
N ALA A 51 4.89 -5.29 4.21
CA ALA A 51 6.14 -6.00 3.96
C ALA A 51 6.98 -5.23 2.93
N ASP A 52 8.25 -5.65 2.77
CA ASP A 52 9.13 -5.04 1.79
C ASP A 52 8.68 -5.29 0.35
N ALA A 53 8.85 -4.28 -0.49
CA ALA A 53 8.63 -4.35 -1.93
C ALA A 53 9.88 -3.95 -2.70
N GLY A 54 10.10 -4.63 -3.83
CA GLY A 54 11.19 -4.31 -4.74
C GLY A 54 10.88 -3.07 -5.57
N LYS A 55 11.92 -2.37 -6.02
CA LYS A 55 11.77 -1.34 -7.05
C LYS A 55 11.14 -1.96 -8.31
N GLY A 56 10.13 -1.28 -8.87
CA GLY A 56 9.34 -1.78 -9.98
C GLY A 56 8.12 -2.62 -9.59
N SER A 57 7.96 -2.98 -8.31
CA SER A 57 6.71 -3.58 -7.81
C SER A 57 5.53 -2.63 -8.07
N ARG A 58 4.42 -3.19 -8.53
CA ARG A 58 3.22 -2.44 -8.91
C ARG A 58 2.08 -2.73 -7.97
N PHE A 59 1.25 -1.71 -7.79
CA PHE A 59 0.09 -1.76 -6.93
C PHE A 59 -1.06 -0.97 -7.53
N THR A 60 -2.26 -1.46 -7.28
CA THR A 60 -3.49 -0.90 -7.79
C THR A 60 -4.09 0.03 -6.75
N VAL A 61 -4.44 1.25 -7.14
CA VAL A 61 -5.14 2.19 -6.26
C VAL A 61 -6.63 1.91 -6.32
N MET A 62 -7.32 1.86 -5.18
CA MET A 62 -8.78 1.78 -5.17
C MET A 62 -9.39 3.17 -5.27
N ASP A 63 -10.11 3.46 -6.36
CA ASP A 63 -11.02 4.61 -6.43
C ASP A 63 -12.35 4.20 -5.80
N LEU A 64 -12.54 4.55 -4.54
CA LEU A 64 -13.75 4.18 -3.79
C LEU A 64 -14.97 5.02 -4.18
N THR A 65 -14.77 6.26 -4.65
CA THR A 65 -15.87 7.08 -5.16
C THR A 65 -16.53 6.40 -6.36
N ARG A 66 -15.73 5.86 -7.27
CA ARG A 66 -16.20 5.12 -8.45
C ARG A 66 -16.28 3.61 -8.25
N GLY A 67 -15.91 3.10 -7.08
CA GLY A 67 -15.92 1.69 -6.74
C GLY A 67 -15.05 0.80 -7.63
N GLN A 68 -13.93 1.32 -8.15
CA GLN A 68 -13.09 0.58 -9.12
C GLN A 68 -11.59 0.64 -8.82
N PRO A 69 -10.84 -0.45 -9.09
CA PRO A 69 -9.39 -0.43 -9.09
C PRO A 69 -8.80 0.33 -10.29
N VAL A 70 -7.76 1.12 -10.03
CA VAL A 70 -7.03 1.92 -11.02
C VAL A 70 -5.53 1.66 -10.90
N CYS A 71 -4.98 1.01 -11.92
CA CYS A 71 -3.57 0.59 -11.92
C CYS A 71 -2.69 1.56 -12.75
N CYS A 72 -1.49 1.96 -12.31
CA CYS A 72 -0.84 1.52 -11.08
C CYS A 72 0.06 2.60 -10.46
N LEU A 73 0.34 2.47 -9.16
CA LEU A 73 1.54 3.02 -8.55
C LEU A 73 2.67 2.00 -8.67
N GLU A 74 3.83 2.44 -9.14
CA GLU A 74 5.04 1.61 -9.23
C GLU A 74 6.11 2.13 -8.24
N VAL A 75 6.62 1.23 -7.40
CA VAL A 75 7.69 1.54 -6.43
C VAL A 75 8.94 2.02 -7.15
N SER A 76 9.44 3.20 -6.77
CA SER A 76 10.57 3.87 -7.42
C SER A 76 11.83 3.98 -6.56
N SER A 77 11.73 3.70 -5.25
CA SER A 77 12.84 3.78 -4.29
C SER A 77 13.05 2.46 -3.52
N PRO A 78 14.20 2.31 -2.84
CA PRO A 78 14.33 1.41 -1.69
C PRO A 78 13.37 1.81 -0.55
N ARG A 79 13.29 0.98 0.50
CA ARG A 79 12.54 1.32 1.73
C ARG A 79 13.06 2.63 2.30
N LEU A 80 12.14 3.55 2.57
CA LEU A 80 12.43 4.85 3.14
C LEU A 80 12.36 4.79 4.66
N GLN A 81 13.30 5.46 5.31
CA GLN A 81 13.24 5.75 6.73
C GLN A 81 12.67 7.15 6.94
N GLN A 82 12.16 7.43 8.14
CA GLN A 82 11.62 8.74 8.49
C GLN A 82 12.60 9.88 8.18
N ALA A 83 13.89 9.73 8.54
CA ALA A 83 14.91 10.73 8.22
C ALA A 83 15.06 11.00 6.72
N THR A 84 14.87 10.00 5.85
CA THR A 84 14.91 10.19 4.40
C THR A 84 13.70 10.96 3.91
N LEU A 85 12.50 10.69 4.45
CA LEU A 85 11.28 11.45 4.16
C LEU A 85 11.47 12.92 4.56
N GLU A 86 11.98 13.18 5.77
CA GLU A 86 12.18 14.55 6.29
C GLU A 86 13.27 15.32 5.56
N HIS A 87 14.42 14.70 5.23
CA HIS A 87 15.56 15.43 4.68
C HIS A 87 15.63 15.43 3.15
N SER A 88 15.34 14.29 2.52
CA SER A 88 15.49 14.13 1.06
C SER A 88 14.21 14.47 0.31
N TYR A 89 13.05 14.07 0.84
CA TYR A 89 11.75 14.42 0.29
C TYR A 89 11.16 15.69 0.92
N GLN A 90 11.78 16.20 1.99
CA GLN A 90 11.32 17.41 2.68
C GLN A 90 9.86 17.30 3.14
N VAL A 91 9.45 16.08 3.51
CA VAL A 91 8.14 15.80 4.10
C VAL A 91 8.16 16.30 5.55
N PRO A 92 7.15 17.05 5.99
CA PRO A 92 7.01 17.46 7.39
C PRO A 92 7.09 16.27 8.33
N ARG A 93 7.66 16.49 9.53
CA ARG A 93 7.84 15.43 10.52
C ARG A 93 6.54 14.71 10.86
N VAL A 94 5.44 15.45 11.03
CA VAL A 94 4.14 14.85 11.39
C VAL A 94 3.67 13.90 10.29
N TRP A 95 3.71 14.33 9.02
CA TRP A 95 3.37 13.44 7.89
C TRP A 95 4.35 12.29 7.69
N ALA A 96 5.65 12.51 7.93
CA ALA A 96 6.63 11.42 7.87
C ALA A 96 6.37 10.37 8.95
N SER A 97 5.95 10.79 10.14
CA SER A 97 5.49 9.92 11.22
C SER A 97 4.21 9.18 10.81
N ASP A 98 3.23 9.86 10.21
CA ASP A 98 1.99 9.22 9.73
C ASP A 98 2.27 8.12 8.70
N LEU A 99 3.16 8.39 7.73
CA LEU A 99 3.54 7.40 6.73
C LEU A 99 4.19 6.15 7.35
N THR A 100 5.06 6.35 8.34
CA THR A 100 5.88 5.27 8.91
C THR A 100 5.19 4.52 10.05
N SER A 101 4.25 5.15 10.74
CA SER A 101 3.42 4.54 11.79
C SER A 101 2.08 3.98 11.30
N GLY A 102 1.66 4.36 10.08
CA GLY A 102 0.25 4.34 9.67
C GLY A 102 -0.41 2.99 9.37
N LEU A 103 0.28 1.85 9.37
CA LEU A 103 -0.35 0.56 9.05
C LEU A 103 -0.55 -0.29 10.31
N ASP A 104 -1.70 -0.16 10.98
CA ASP A 104 -2.19 -1.17 11.91
C ASP A 104 -2.90 -2.31 11.13
N ASN A 105 -2.11 -3.12 10.43
CA ASN A 105 -2.63 -4.23 9.60
C ASN A 105 -2.88 -5.53 10.39
N GLY A 106 -3.06 -5.44 11.72
CA GLY A 106 -3.10 -6.60 12.62
C GLY A 106 -1.74 -7.29 12.85
N ALA A 107 -0.72 -6.92 12.08
CA ALA A 107 0.68 -7.21 12.36
C ALA A 107 1.26 -5.99 13.09
N SER A 108 1.54 -6.11 14.39
CA SER A 108 2.14 -5.04 15.20
C SER A 108 3.51 -4.65 14.64
N GLY A 109 3.57 -3.65 13.75
CA GLY A 109 4.80 -3.24 13.10
C GLY A 109 4.63 -1.97 12.27
N ALA A 110 5.68 -1.13 12.26
CA ALA A 110 5.74 0.07 11.46
C ALA A 110 5.60 -0.23 9.96
N SER A 111 4.91 0.65 9.23
CA SER A 111 4.76 0.57 7.78
C SER A 111 6.10 0.47 7.06
N HIS A 112 6.15 -0.34 6.00
CA HIS A 112 7.24 -0.30 5.04
C HIS A 112 6.90 0.76 3.99
N VAL A 113 7.59 1.90 4.04
CA VAL A 113 7.30 3.07 3.18
C VAL A 113 8.23 3.11 1.98
N PHE A 114 7.69 3.39 0.80
CA PHE A 114 8.46 3.57 -0.42
C PHE A 114 7.95 4.76 -1.22
N ALA A 115 8.83 5.48 -1.92
CA ALA A 115 8.37 6.38 -2.97
C ALA A 115 7.86 5.55 -4.15
N ALA A 116 6.83 6.07 -4.80
CA ALA A 116 6.20 5.48 -5.96
C ALA A 116 5.88 6.55 -7.00
N ARG A 117 5.61 6.09 -8.22
CA ARG A 117 5.19 6.93 -9.34
C ARG A 117 3.96 6.34 -10.02
N PRO A 118 3.02 7.16 -10.49
CA PRO A 118 1.94 6.66 -11.34
C PRO A 118 2.52 6.09 -12.64
N VAL A 119 1.94 4.98 -13.09
CA VAL A 119 2.22 4.34 -14.37
C VAL A 119 0.91 3.84 -14.99
N GLY A 120 0.92 3.58 -16.29
CA GLY A 120 -0.24 3.00 -16.98
C GLY A 120 -1.48 3.89 -16.88
N ARG A 121 -2.63 3.30 -16.54
CA ARG A 121 -3.93 4.00 -16.49
C ARG A 121 -3.98 5.07 -15.40
N LEU A 122 -3.17 4.94 -14.34
CA LEU A 122 -3.09 5.93 -13.28
C LEU A 122 -2.41 7.24 -13.75
N LEU A 123 -1.63 7.22 -14.83
CA LEU A 123 -1.09 8.44 -15.43
C LEU A 123 -2.22 9.29 -15.99
N GLY A 124 -2.38 10.51 -15.45
CA GLY A 124 -3.45 11.43 -15.84
C GLY A 124 -4.84 11.03 -15.33
N TYR A 125 -4.94 9.99 -14.50
CA TYR A 125 -6.21 9.64 -13.86
C TYR A 125 -6.65 10.73 -12.89
N ARG A 126 -7.90 11.15 -13.01
CA ARG A 126 -8.52 12.13 -12.12
C ARG A 126 -9.51 11.41 -11.22
N PHE A 127 -9.21 11.41 -9.92
CA PHE A 127 -10.13 10.98 -8.88
C PHE A 127 -11.28 12.00 -8.76
N GLU A 128 -12.49 11.49 -8.53
CA GLU A 128 -13.67 12.31 -8.19
C GLU A 128 -13.89 12.25 -6.68
N GLY A 129 -14.20 13.39 -6.05
CA GLY A 129 -14.53 13.45 -4.62
C GLY A 129 -13.33 13.43 -3.66
N HIS A 130 -13.64 13.86 -2.42
CA HIS A 130 -12.82 14.17 -1.24
C HIS A 130 -11.36 14.65 -1.46
N PHE A 131 -11.25 15.95 -1.24
CA PHE A 131 -10.06 16.76 -1.12
C PHE A 131 -9.98 17.15 0.34
N THR A 132 -8.92 16.83 1.07
CA THR A 132 -8.65 17.62 2.28
C THR A 132 -8.42 19.06 1.82
N GLU A 133 -8.77 20.05 2.64
CA GLU A 133 -8.49 21.47 2.29
C GLU A 133 -6.99 21.72 2.07
N SER A 134 -6.14 20.88 2.65
CA SER A 134 -4.68 20.82 2.47
C SER A 134 -4.22 20.16 1.15
N GLY A 135 -5.13 19.61 0.35
CA GLY A 135 -4.83 19.02 -0.95
C GLY A 135 -4.08 17.68 -0.88
N GLU A 136 -4.20 16.91 0.20
CA GLU A 136 -3.58 15.58 0.34
C GLU A 136 -4.38 14.50 -0.38
N TRP A 137 -3.71 13.56 -1.06
CA TRP A 137 -4.40 12.41 -1.68
C TRP A 137 -3.94 11.11 -1.02
N GLY A 138 -4.75 10.07 -1.05
CA GLY A 138 -4.36 8.78 -0.53
C GLY A 138 -5.51 7.79 -0.47
N GLY A 139 -5.23 6.62 0.09
CA GLY A 139 -6.24 5.63 0.40
C GLY A 139 -5.77 4.20 0.24
N LEU A 140 -6.71 3.31 -0.08
CA LEU A 140 -6.46 1.88 -0.19
C LEU A 140 -5.60 1.53 -1.42
N LEU A 141 -4.55 0.76 -1.17
CA LEU A 141 -3.64 0.19 -2.14
C LEU A 141 -3.78 -1.33 -2.14
N LEU A 142 -3.89 -1.91 -3.32
CA LEU A 142 -4.19 -3.32 -3.55
C LEU A 142 -3.10 -3.99 -4.38
N PRO A 143 -3.01 -5.33 -4.36
CA PRO A 143 -2.17 -6.06 -5.30
C PRO A 143 -2.41 -5.67 -6.76
N ALA A 144 -1.37 -5.78 -7.60
CA ALA A 144 -1.42 -5.37 -9.00
C ALA A 144 -2.52 -6.08 -9.81
N ASP A 145 -2.87 -7.31 -9.45
CA ASP A 145 -3.89 -8.13 -10.11
C ASP A 145 -5.32 -7.74 -9.71
N ALA A 146 -5.51 -6.82 -8.75
CA ALA A 146 -6.83 -6.48 -8.23
C ALA A 146 -7.82 -5.98 -9.30
N GLN A 147 -9.01 -6.59 -9.33
CA GLN A 147 -10.10 -6.27 -10.25
C GLN A 147 -11.41 -5.95 -9.50
N ALA A 148 -12.27 -5.14 -10.11
CA ALA A 148 -13.62 -4.92 -9.60
C ALA A 148 -14.40 -6.24 -9.63
N ALA A 149 -15.08 -6.56 -8.54
CA ALA A 149 -15.88 -7.78 -8.40
C ALA A 149 -17.37 -7.50 -8.13
N GLY A 150 -17.79 -6.24 -8.28
CA GLY A 150 -19.13 -5.75 -7.97
C GLY A 150 -19.10 -4.59 -6.98
N ALA A 151 -20.27 -4.06 -6.64
CA ALA A 151 -20.40 -2.90 -5.74
C ALA A 151 -19.76 -3.21 -4.37
N GLY A 152 -18.76 -2.39 -3.98
CA GLY A 152 -18.03 -2.55 -2.72
C GLY A 152 -17.15 -3.80 -2.66
N LYS A 153 -16.84 -4.44 -3.80
CA LYS A 153 -16.07 -5.70 -3.85
C LYS A 153 -14.89 -5.63 -4.79
N VAL A 154 -13.82 -6.28 -4.38
CA VAL A 154 -12.59 -6.43 -5.18
C VAL A 154 -12.13 -7.88 -5.15
N SER A 155 -11.57 -8.37 -6.24
CA SER A 155 -10.90 -9.68 -6.29
C SER A 155 -9.41 -9.53 -6.54
N PHE A 156 -8.60 -10.27 -5.81
CA PHE A 156 -7.15 -10.40 -6.00
C PHE A 156 -6.66 -11.67 -5.29
N GLY A 157 -5.51 -12.21 -5.71
CA GLY A 157 -4.93 -13.39 -5.04
C GLY A 157 -5.85 -14.61 -5.02
N GLY A 158 -6.77 -14.71 -5.99
CA GLY A 158 -7.74 -15.82 -6.09
C GLY A 158 -8.93 -15.74 -5.14
N ALA A 159 -9.10 -14.65 -4.38
CA ALA A 159 -10.24 -14.44 -3.47
C ALA A 159 -10.99 -13.15 -3.80
N THR A 160 -12.26 -13.09 -3.38
CA THR A 160 -13.09 -11.88 -3.43
C THR A 160 -13.24 -11.33 -2.03
N TYR A 161 -13.11 -10.01 -1.90
CA TYR A 161 -13.18 -9.28 -0.65
C TYR A 161 -14.27 -8.22 -0.72
N THR A 162 -15.09 -8.14 0.33
CA THR A 162 -15.92 -6.96 0.57
C THR A 162 -15.05 -5.88 1.21
N VAL A 163 -15.13 -4.66 0.69
CA VAL A 163 -14.36 -3.50 1.15
C VAL A 163 -15.31 -2.53 1.85
N VAL A 164 -15.02 -2.25 3.12
CA VAL A 164 -15.72 -1.22 3.90
C VAL A 164 -14.71 -0.15 4.29
N ARG A 165 -15.06 1.12 4.02
CA ARG A 165 -14.29 2.30 4.45
C ARG A 165 -15.01 2.98 5.61
N THR A 166 -14.27 3.25 6.67
CA THR A 166 -14.66 4.16 7.76
C THR A 166 -13.74 5.37 7.72
N VAL A 167 -14.30 6.54 8.02
CA VAL A 167 -13.54 7.79 8.12
C VAL A 167 -13.80 8.38 9.49
N ASP A 168 -12.73 8.55 10.26
CA ASP A 168 -12.75 9.12 11.59
C ASP A 168 -11.96 10.43 11.59
N THR A 169 -12.50 11.47 12.23
CA THR A 169 -11.74 12.68 12.54
C THR A 169 -10.89 12.41 13.77
N LEU A 170 -9.60 12.71 13.71
CA LEU A 170 -8.74 12.63 14.89
C LEU A 170 -8.99 13.85 15.80
N PRO A 171 -8.79 13.73 17.12
CA PRO A 171 -8.93 14.86 18.05
C PRO A 171 -8.06 16.07 17.67
N ASP A 172 -8.43 17.27 18.14
CA ASP A 172 -7.61 18.48 18.15
C ASP A 172 -7.04 18.98 16.80
N ASP A 173 -7.78 18.82 15.70
CA ASP A 173 -7.34 19.21 14.34
C ASP A 173 -6.03 18.51 13.90
N ASP A 174 -5.77 17.30 14.44
CA ASP A 174 -4.65 16.43 14.05
C ASP A 174 -4.93 15.68 12.74
N GLY A 175 -6.13 15.86 12.16
CA GLY A 175 -6.46 15.39 10.82
C GLY A 175 -7.47 14.25 10.80
N GLY A 176 -7.30 13.30 9.88
CA GLY A 176 -8.24 12.21 9.65
C GLY A 176 -7.59 10.83 9.61
N LEU A 177 -8.35 9.80 9.96
CA LEU A 177 -8.01 8.40 9.78
C LEU A 177 -9.01 7.77 8.82
N GLU A 178 -8.51 7.17 7.75
CA GLU A 178 -9.31 6.28 6.93
C GLU A 178 -8.94 4.83 7.21
N THR A 179 -9.92 4.04 7.62
CA THR A 179 -9.76 2.61 7.87
C THR A 179 -10.50 1.83 6.79
N TYR A 180 -9.78 0.95 6.11
CA TYR A 180 -10.31 0.03 5.13
C TYR A 180 -10.31 -1.39 5.67
N ARG A 181 -11.47 -2.01 5.75
CA ARG A 181 -11.62 -3.41 6.14
C ARG A 181 -11.95 -4.26 4.91
N LEU A 182 -11.06 -5.18 4.57
CA LEU A 182 -11.23 -6.16 3.50
C LEU A 182 -11.60 -7.52 4.11
N THR A 183 -12.84 -7.95 3.92
CA THR A 183 -13.35 -9.22 4.45
C THR A 183 -13.50 -10.24 3.34
N PRO A 184 -12.77 -11.39 3.37
CA PRO A 184 -12.90 -12.43 2.35
C PRO A 184 -14.31 -13.03 2.35
N GLU A 185 -14.92 -13.19 1.18
CA GLU A 185 -16.25 -13.81 1.05
C GLU A 185 -16.24 -15.31 1.37
N THR A 186 -15.10 -15.97 1.19
CA THR A 186 -14.91 -17.39 1.50
C THR A 186 -14.73 -17.67 2.99
N GLY A 187 -14.79 -16.65 3.85
CA GLY A 187 -14.41 -16.71 5.25
C GLY A 187 -12.90 -16.62 5.46
N GLY A 188 -12.49 -16.22 6.66
CA GLY A 188 -11.09 -15.98 7.03
C GLY A 188 -10.89 -14.68 7.81
N ALA A 189 -9.64 -14.37 8.15
CA ALA A 189 -9.31 -13.13 8.83
C ALA A 189 -9.47 -11.94 7.87
N ALA A 190 -10.16 -10.89 8.34
CA ALA A 190 -10.21 -9.63 7.61
C ALA A 190 -8.84 -8.95 7.63
N GLN A 191 -8.50 -8.28 6.53
CA GLN A 191 -7.35 -7.37 6.49
C GLN A 191 -7.86 -5.96 6.81
N THR A 192 -7.16 -5.27 7.68
CA THR A 192 -7.39 -3.84 7.93
C THR A 192 -6.23 -3.07 7.32
N VAL A 193 -6.52 -1.92 6.72
CA VAL A 193 -5.54 -0.94 6.27
C VAL A 193 -5.95 0.40 6.81
N ASP A 194 -5.07 1.01 7.59
CA ASP A 194 -5.24 2.34 8.12
C ASP A 194 -4.41 3.34 7.29
N VAL A 195 -4.99 4.49 7.00
CA VAL A 195 -4.31 5.59 6.28
C VAL A 195 -4.60 6.88 7.02
N ARG A 196 -3.54 7.47 7.59
CA ARG A 196 -3.62 8.73 8.33
C ARG A 196 -3.42 9.94 7.41
N PHE A 197 -4.17 10.99 7.69
CA PHE A 197 -4.20 12.26 6.98
C PHE A 197 -3.99 13.39 8.00
N GLY A 198 -2.74 13.61 8.44
CA GLY A 198 -2.42 14.65 9.41
C GLY A 198 -2.54 16.07 8.87
N THR A 199 -3.02 17.02 9.67
CA THR A 199 -3.27 18.41 9.21
C THR A 199 -2.27 19.46 9.68
N ASN A 200 -1.32 19.18 10.58
CA ASN A 200 -0.33 20.17 11.06
C ASN A 200 1.04 19.56 11.43
#